data_AF-A0A7V1V282-F1
#
_entry.id   AF-A0A7V1V282-F1
#
_cell.length_a   1.000
_cell.length_b   1.000
_cell.length_c   1.000
_cell.angle_alpha   90.00
_cell.angle_beta   90.00
_cell.angle_gamma   90.00
#
_symmetry.space_group_name_H-M   'P 1'
#
loop_
_entity.id
_entity.type
_entity.pdbx_description
1 polymer ?
#
loop_
_entity_poly.entity_id
_entity_poly.type
_entity_poly.pdbx_seq_one_letter_code
_entity_poly.pdbx_strand_id
1 'polypeptide(L)' 'MIKFKPDVSHERITALLGEVGAEVITVFESLHLYHVRMRSREPIETVIRTLSGLPEVEYAEPNYPRKGFERAP' A
#
# COMPACT_ATOMS: atom_id res chain seq x y z
N MET A 1 -1.52 -3.51 -0.29
CA MET A 1 -0.79 -3.13 -1.51
C MET A 1 -1.35 -1.83 -2.01
N ILE A 2 -0.50 -0.87 -2.38
CA ILE A 2 -0.92 0.44 -2.89
C ILE A 2 -0.13 0.73 -4.16
N LYS A 3 -0.83 0.97 -5.27
CA LYS A 3 -0.21 1.41 -6.52
C LYS A 3 -0.44 2.90 -6.70
N PHE A 4 0.64 3.64 -6.92
CA PHE A 4 0.57 5.06 -7.25
C PHE A 4 0.65 5.25 -8.75
N LYS A 5 0.10 6.37 -9.23
CA LYS A 5 0.27 6.77 -10.62
C LYS A 5 1.75 7.07 -10.90
N PRO A 6 2.23 6.83 -12.14
CA PRO A 6 3.65 6.92 -12.47
C PRO A 6 4.24 8.34 -12.42
N ASP A 7 3.38 9.37 -12.41
CA ASP A 7 3.76 10.78 -12.31
C ASP A 7 3.89 11.28 -10.86
N VAL A 8 3.54 10.47 -9.87
CA VAL A 8 3.63 10.84 -8.45
C VAL A 8 5.07 10.67 -7.96
N SER A 9 5.63 11.75 -7.41
CA SER A 9 7.00 11.72 -6.89
C SER A 9 7.14 10.83 -5.65
N HIS A 10 8.32 10.25 -5.47
CA HIS A 10 8.64 9.44 -4.27
C HIS A 10 8.46 10.22 -2.97
N GLU A 11 8.78 11.52 -2.97
CA GLU A 11 8.57 12.41 -1.82
C GLU A 11 7.09 12.54 -1.47
N ARG A 12 6.23 12.74 -2.47
CA ARG A 12 4.78 12.82 -2.26
C ARG A 12 4.21 11.50 -1.75
N ILE A 13 4.68 10.38 -2.30
CA ILE A 13 4.29 9.04 -1.84
C ILE A 13 4.67 8.85 -0.37
N THR A 14 5.90 9.20 0.00
CA THR A 14 6.38 9.06 1.38
C THR A 14 5.56 9.91 2.36
N ALA A 15 5.22 11.14 1.98
CA ALA A 15 4.34 12.00 2.77
C ALA A 15 2.96 11.38 3.00
N LEU A 16 2.31 10.92 1.92
CA LEU A 16 0.99 10.28 1.99
C LEU A 16 1.00 9.02 2.87
N LEU A 17 2.03 8.17 2.73
CA LEU A 17 2.18 6.98 3.55
C LEU A 17 2.41 7.34 5.03
N GLY A 18 3.15 8.41 5.31
CA GLY A 18 3.32 8.95 6.66
C GLY A 18 2.01 9.43 7.28
N GLU A 19 1.18 10.15 6.52
CA GLU A 19 -0.13 10.66 6.95
C GLU A 19 -1.07 9.53 7.40
N VAL A 20 -1.07 8.39 6.69
CA VAL A 20 -1.92 7.24 7.04
C VAL A 20 -1.26 6.27 8.04
N GLY A 21 -0.05 6.58 8.53
CA GLY A 21 0.68 5.72 9.45
C GLY A 21 1.09 4.38 8.83
N ALA A 22 1.47 4.38 7.55
CA ALA A 22 1.98 3.22 6.84
C ALA A 22 3.51 3.14 6.91
N GLU A 23 4.02 1.93 7.04
CA GLU A 23 5.44 1.60 6.96
C GLU A 23 5.70 0.79 5.69
N VAL A 24 6.67 1.21 4.88
CA VAL A 24 7.05 0.48 3.66
C VAL A 24 7.79 -0.80 4.02
N ILE A 25 7.27 -1.95 3.56
CA ILE A 25 7.95 -3.25 3.64
C ILE A 25 8.80 -3.48 2.40
N THR A 26 8.25 -3.20 1.21
CA THR A 26 8.89 -3.43 -0.09
C THR A 26 8.30 -2.52 -1.14
N VAL A 27 9.14 -2.09 -2.09
CA VAL A 27 8.73 -1.33 -3.27
C VAL A 27 9.02 -2.15 -4.52
N PHE A 28 8.05 -2.24 -5.42
CA PHE A 28 8.20 -2.80 -6.76
C PHE A 28 8.27 -1.62 -7.74
N GLU A 29 9.46 -1.04 -7.88
CA GLU A 29 9.71 0.23 -8.59
C GLU A 29 9.14 0.24 -10.02
N SER A 30 9.36 -0.82 -10.80
CA SER A 30 8.85 -0.91 -12.18
C SER A 30 7.31 -0.89 -12.29
N LEU A 31 6.62 -1.20 -11.19
CA LEU A 31 5.16 -1.25 -11.11
C LEU A 31 4.57 -0.07 -10.32
N HIS A 32 5.40 0.83 -9.76
CA HIS A 32 4.97 1.89 -8.85
C HIS A 32 4.10 1.36 -7.69
N LEU A 33 4.43 0.15 -7.23
CA LEU A 33 3.62 -0.63 -6.30
C LEU A 33 4.33 -0.78 -4.95
N TYR A 34 3.63 -0.42 -3.90
CA TYR A 34 4.14 -0.39 -2.53
C TYR A 34 3.44 -1.45 -1.69
N HIS A 35 4.26 -2.34 -1.12
CA HIS A 35 3.84 -3.23 -0.06
C HIS A 35 4.10 -2.54 1.27
N VAL A 36 3.02 -2.20 1.97
CA VAL A 36 3.08 -1.46 3.22
C VAL A 36 2.43 -2.23 4.37
N ARG A 37 2.92 -2.00 5.58
CA ARG A 37 2.29 -2.38 6.84
C ARG A 37 1.57 -1.17 7.41
N MET A 38 0.30 -1.32 7.75
CA MET A 38 -0.41 -0.29 8.50
C MET A 38 -0.02 -0.37 9.98
N ARG A 39 0.37 0.76 10.58
CA ARG A 39 0.59 0.90 12.03
C ARG A 39 -0.59 1.57 12.74
N SER A 40 -1.51 2.16 12.00
CA SER A 40 -2.73 2.74 12.56
C SER A 40 -3.65 1.66 13.14
N ARG A 41 -4.50 2.06 14.10
CA ARG A 41 -5.57 1.21 14.66
C ARG A 41 -6.85 1.26 13.81
N GLU A 42 -6.80 1.95 12.68
CA GLU A 42 -7.97 2.07 11.81
C GLU A 42 -8.24 0.75 11.09
N PRO A 43 -9.52 0.41 10.87
CA PRO A 43 -9.87 -0.72 10.01
C PRO A 43 -9.23 -0.58 8.63
N ILE A 44 -8.68 -1.67 8.10
CA ILE A 44 -7.96 -1.66 6.83
C ILE A 44 -8.86 -1.16 5.68
N GLU A 45 -10.16 -1.44 5.75
CA GLU A 45 -11.17 -1.02 4.80
C GLU A 45 -11.32 0.52 4.78
N THR A 46 -11.24 1.16 5.94
CA THR A 46 -11.29 2.63 6.05
C THR A 46 -10.07 3.25 5.38
N VAL A 47 -8.88 2.72 5.68
CA VAL A 47 -7.62 3.17 5.08
C VAL A 47 -7.65 3.02 3.55
N ILE A 48 -8.09 1.85 3.06
CA ILE A 48 -8.22 1.60 1.62
C ILE A 48 -9.19 2.58 0.98
N ARG A 49 -10.33 2.86 1.61
CA ARG A 49 -11.31 3.82 1.08
C ARG A 49 -10.73 5.22 0.99
N THR A 50 -10.00 5.66 2.02
CA THR A 50 -9.32 6.97 2.03
C THR A 50 -8.28 7.04 0.92
N LEU A 51 -7.38 6.06 0.82
CA LEU A 51 -6.34 6.02 -0.20
C LEU A 51 -6.90 5.94 -1.61
N SER A 52 -7.93 5.12 -1.83
CA SER A 52 -8.59 4.98 -3.14
C SER A 52 -9.29 6.26 -3.61
N GLY A 53 -9.55 7.21 -2.70
CA GLY A 53 -10.10 8.52 -3.04
C GLY A 53 -9.04 9.56 -3.43
N LEU A 54 -7.74 9.25 -3.29
CA LEU A 54 -6.66 10.18 -3.59
C LEU A 54 -6.36 10.20 -5.09
N PRO A 55 -6.17 11.38 -5.71
CA PRO A 55 -5.83 11.47 -7.12
C PRO A 55 -4.48 10.84 -7.46
N GLU A 56 -3.59 10.67 -6.49
CA GLU A 56 -2.27 10.04 -6.63
C GLU A 56 -2.32 8.51 -6.70
N VAL A 57 -3.40 7.89 -6.21
CA VAL A 57 -3.52 6.44 -6.06
C VAL A 57 -4.23 5.87 -7.29
N GLU A 58 -3.62 4.89 -7.93
CA GLU A 58 -4.24 4.13 -9.02
C GLU A 58 -5.15 3.02 -8.46
N TYR A 59 -4.68 2.29 -7.44
CA TYR A 59 -5.52 1.39 -6.64
C TYR A 59 -4.89 1.09 -5.27
N ALA A 60 -5.74 0.68 -4.32
CA ALA A 60 -5.31 0.14 -3.04
C ALA A 60 -6.12 -1.12 -2.69
N GLU A 61 -5.44 -2.15 -2.19
CA GLU A 61 -6.05 -3.42 -1.80
C GLU A 61 -5.41 -3.98 -0.52
N PRO A 62 -6.14 -4.77 0.27
CA PRO A 62 -5.56 -5.47 1.41
C PRO A 62 -4.65 -6.61 0.92
N ASN A 63 -3.56 -6.87 1.64
CA ASN A 63 -2.69 -8.00 1.33
C ASN A 63 -3.22 -9.25 2.05
N TYR A 64 -3.92 -10.13 1.33
CA TYR A 64 -4.44 -11.36 1.91
C TYR A 64 -3.39 -12.48 1.95
N PRO A 65 -3.28 -13.24 3.05
CA PRO A 65 -2.47 -14.44 3.06
C PRO A 65 -3.04 -15.45 2.05
N ARG A 66 -2.19 -15.97 1.15
CA ARG A 66 -2.58 -17.12 0.33
C ARG A 66 -2.60 -18.38 1.22
N LYS A 67 -3.76 -19.03 1.35
CA LYS A 67 -3.82 -20.43 1.79
C LYS A 67 -3.23 -21.31 0.69
N GLY A 68 -2.18 -22.08 1.00
CA GLY A 68 -1.66 -23.11 0.07
C GLY A 68 -0.15 -23.15 -0.15
N PHE A 69 0.65 -22.28 0.45
CA PHE A 69 2.10 -22.49 0.54
C PHE A 69 2.42 -23.21 1.86
N GLU A 70 2.00 -24.46 1.98
CA GLU A 70 2.70 -25.39 2.87
C GLU A 70 4.12 -25.49 2.33
N ARG A 71 5.12 -25.20 3.16
CA ARG A 71 6.50 -25.53 2.81
C ARG A 71 6.51 -27.03 2.56
N ALA A 72 6.89 -27.43 1.33
CA ALA A 72 7.26 -28.81 1.10
C ALA A 72 8.29 -29.23 2.17
N PRO A 73 8.18 -30.45 2.73
CA PRO A 73 8.94 -30.89 3.88
C PRO A 73 10.46 -30.77 3.68
#